data_AF-A0A8T4E7C5-F1
#
_entry.id   AF-A0A8T4E7C5-F1
#
_cell.length_a   1.000
_cell.length_b   1.000
_cell.length_c   1.000
_cell.angle_alpha   90.00
_cell.angle_beta   90.00
_cell.angle_gamma   90.00
#
_symmetry.space_group_name_H-M   'P 1'
#
loop_
_entity.id
_entity.type
_entity.pdbx_description
1 polymer ?
#
loop_
_entity_poly.entity_id
_entity_poly.type
_entity_poly.pdbx_seq_one_letter_code
_entity_poly.pdbx_strand_id
1 'polypeptide(L)'
;MTLSTPRIYIQGKKAYRKDLGTLRPMGSAIKVAKKLRERLGTELLHIIDLDAMKGNKSNYDIYDHLTFIMYIQVEVRPDPRMINPLLEMGARVVIELPTELDLKQFAEKKRLLIGKIAPNYKGSLDDVFDVYLDGESEPKVKELQKKNKRVLVNKRQNAKNKKVFARIGSPEI
;
A
#
# COMPACT_ATOMS: atom_id res chain seq x y z
N MET A 1 4.49 -15.46 11.12
CA MET A 1 3.25 -15.57 10.32
C MET A 1 3.32 -14.53 9.22
N THR A 2 2.95 -14.85 7.98
CA THR A 2 2.95 -13.88 6.86
C THR A 2 1.57 -13.24 6.78
N LEU A 3 1.48 -11.91 6.81
CA LEU A 3 0.20 -11.22 6.69
C LEU A 3 -0.33 -11.29 5.25
N SER A 4 -1.63 -11.50 5.10
CA SER A 4 -2.34 -11.33 3.82
C SER A 4 -3.01 -9.96 3.81
N THR A 5 -2.64 -9.12 2.86
CA THR A 5 -3.12 -7.73 2.74
C THR A 5 -3.95 -7.61 1.46
N PRO A 6 -5.28 -7.47 1.53
CA PRO A 6 -6.10 -7.25 0.35
C PRO A 6 -5.73 -5.91 -0.31
N ARG A 7 -5.76 -5.90 -1.64
CA ARG A 7 -5.58 -4.71 -2.48
C ARG A 7 -6.87 -4.38 -3.20
N ILE A 8 -7.31 -3.14 -3.03
CA ILE A 8 -8.41 -2.56 -3.80
C ILE A 8 -7.93 -1.35 -4.59
N TYR A 9 -8.68 -1.02 -5.63
CA TYR A 9 -8.55 0.23 -6.36
C TYR A 9 -9.71 1.13 -5.97
N ILE A 10 -9.47 2.43 -5.85
CA ILE A 10 -10.54 3.41 -5.61
C ILE A 10 -10.57 4.42 -6.77
N GLN A 11 -11.78 4.72 -7.22
CA GLN A 11 -12.06 5.80 -8.17
C GLN A 11 -13.48 6.33 -7.89
N GLY A 12 -13.63 7.65 -7.78
CA GLY A 12 -14.93 8.29 -7.56
C GLY A 12 -15.72 7.67 -6.40
N LYS A 13 -15.07 7.49 -5.24
CA LYS A 13 -15.63 6.89 -4.03
C LYS A 13 -16.04 5.41 -4.09
N LYS A 14 -15.83 4.75 -5.23
CA LYS A 14 -16.14 3.32 -5.43
C LYS A 14 -14.88 2.48 -5.37
N ALA A 15 -15.02 1.27 -4.84
CA ALA A 15 -13.96 0.27 -4.80
C ALA A 15 -14.07 -0.71 -5.97
N TYR A 16 -12.91 -1.12 -6.47
CA TYR A 16 -12.75 -2.03 -7.59
C TYR A 16 -11.67 -3.06 -7.26
N ARG A 17 -11.81 -4.26 -7.82
CA ARG A 17 -10.73 -5.25 -7.90
C ARG A 17 -10.17 -5.26 -9.31
N LYS A 18 -8.87 -5.48 -9.45
CA LYS A 18 -8.25 -5.72 -10.75
C LYS A 18 -8.18 -7.22 -11.01
N ASP A 19 -8.84 -7.64 -12.08
CA ASP A 19 -8.93 -9.02 -12.55
C ASP A 19 -8.55 -9.06 -14.03
N LEU A 20 -7.50 -9.82 -14.37
CA LEU A 20 -6.94 -9.93 -15.73
C LEU A 20 -6.73 -8.59 -16.45
N GLY A 21 -6.36 -7.55 -15.70
CA GLY A 21 -6.14 -6.19 -16.23
C GLY A 21 -7.37 -5.28 -16.16
N THR A 22 -8.56 -5.84 -16.00
CA THR A 22 -9.84 -5.11 -15.96
C THR A 22 -10.25 -4.77 -14.53
N LEU A 23 -10.77 -3.55 -14.33
CA LEU A 23 -11.34 -3.12 -13.05
C LEU A 23 -12.79 -3.59 -12.94
N ARG A 24 -13.06 -4.49 -11.99
CA ARG A 24 -14.43 -4.94 -11.68
C ARG A 24 -14.95 -4.21 -10.43
N PRO A 25 -16.15 -3.61 -10.48
CA PRO A 25 -16.72 -2.89 -9.35
C PRO A 25 -17.03 -3.84 -8.19
N MET A 26 -16.82 -3.35 -6.98
CA MET A 26 -17.10 -4.05 -5.72
C MET A 26 -18.12 -3.31 -4.84
N GLY A 27 -18.45 -2.06 -5.20
CA GLY A 27 -19.38 -1.20 -4.47
C GLY A 27 -18.67 -0.07 -3.73
N SER A 28 -19.26 0.38 -2.62
CA SER A 28 -18.66 1.41 -1.74
C SER A 28 -17.41 0.88 -1.06
N ALA A 29 -16.33 1.68 -1.04
CA ALA A 29 -15.06 1.31 -0.40
C ALA A 29 -15.21 0.94 1.08
N ILE A 30 -16.02 1.70 1.83
CA ILE A 30 -16.30 1.44 3.25
C ILE A 30 -16.99 0.08 3.44
N LYS A 31 -18.01 -0.23 2.62
CA LYS A 31 -18.70 -1.53 2.69
C LYS A 31 -17.77 -2.69 2.35
N VAL A 32 -16.88 -2.49 1.37
CA VAL A 32 -15.88 -3.50 0.99
C VAL A 32 -14.88 -3.73 2.12
N ALA A 33 -14.37 -2.67 2.75
CA ALA A 33 -13.42 -2.80 3.87
C ALA A 33 -14.02 -3.55 5.07
N LYS A 34 -15.28 -3.25 5.45
CA LYS A 34 -15.98 -4.00 6.50
C LYS A 34 -16.08 -5.48 6.18
N LYS A 35 -16.52 -5.82 4.96
CA LYS A 35 -16.60 -7.22 4.50
C LYS A 35 -15.25 -7.92 4.52
N LEU A 36 -14.17 -7.24 4.11
CA LEU A 36 -12.80 -7.79 4.13
C LEU A 36 -12.32 -8.07 5.55
N ARG A 37 -12.57 -7.14 6.49
CA ARG A 37 -12.22 -7.32 7.90
C ARG A 37 -13.01 -8.48 8.53
N GLU A 38 -14.33 -8.52 8.31
CA GLU A 38 -15.23 -9.54 8.86
C GLU A 38 -14.94 -10.95 8.29
N ARG A 39 -14.78 -11.08 6.96
CA ARG A 39 -14.65 -12.39 6.31
C ARG A 39 -13.23 -12.96 6.33
N LEU A 40 -12.22 -12.10 6.19
CA LEU A 40 -10.84 -12.53 6.01
C LEU A 40 -9.97 -12.28 7.26
N GLY A 41 -10.52 -11.63 8.30
CA GLY A 41 -9.74 -11.24 9.49
C GLY A 41 -8.58 -10.29 9.16
N THR A 42 -8.65 -9.58 8.04
CA THR A 42 -7.55 -8.73 7.56
C THR A 42 -7.51 -7.42 8.34
N GLU A 43 -6.33 -7.04 8.81
CA GLU A 43 -6.12 -5.80 9.59
C GLU A 43 -5.57 -4.65 8.76
N LEU A 44 -4.95 -4.94 7.60
CA LEU A 44 -4.34 -3.95 6.71
C LEU A 44 -4.98 -4.04 5.31
N LEU A 45 -5.38 -2.90 4.77
CA LEU A 45 -5.89 -2.75 3.41
C LEU A 45 -4.92 -1.92 2.57
N HIS A 46 -4.54 -2.43 1.41
CA HIS A 46 -3.76 -1.67 0.43
C HIS A 46 -4.71 -1.02 -0.59
N ILE A 47 -4.56 0.28 -0.79
CA ILE A 47 -5.42 1.09 -1.65
C ILE A 47 -4.56 1.70 -2.75
N ILE A 48 -4.93 1.43 -4.00
CA ILE A 48 -4.43 2.18 -5.16
C ILE A 48 -5.54 3.13 -5.60
N ASP A 49 -5.38 4.42 -5.30
CA ASP A 49 -6.39 5.42 -5.63
C ASP A 49 -6.06 6.09 -6.96
N LEU A 50 -6.90 5.84 -7.97
CA LEU A 50 -6.70 6.34 -9.32
C LEU A 50 -6.87 7.86 -9.44
N ASP A 51 -7.59 8.48 -8.50
CA ASP A 51 -7.77 9.93 -8.43
C ASP A 51 -6.61 10.58 -7.66
N ALA A 52 -6.17 10.00 -6.54
CA ALA A 52 -5.05 10.51 -5.75
C ALA A 52 -3.70 10.38 -6.48
N MET A 53 -3.52 9.35 -7.30
CA MET A 53 -2.37 9.23 -8.21
C MET A 53 -2.32 10.38 -9.23
N LYS A 54 -3.46 11.02 -9.53
CA LYS A 54 -3.56 12.22 -10.37
C LYS A 54 -3.46 13.52 -9.56
N GLY A 55 -3.32 13.45 -8.24
CA GLY A 55 -3.29 14.61 -7.34
C GLY A 55 -4.66 15.11 -6.88
N ASN A 56 -5.72 14.32 -7.06
CA ASN A 56 -7.06 14.68 -6.59
C ASN A 56 -7.34 14.12 -5.18
N LYS A 57 -7.95 14.93 -4.32
CA LYS A 57 -8.26 14.61 -2.91
C LYS A 57 -9.69 14.14 -2.69
N SER A 58 -10.43 13.84 -3.75
CA SER A 58 -11.87 13.49 -3.73
C SER A 58 -12.25 12.31 -2.83
N ASN A 59 -11.29 11.45 -2.47
CA ASN A 59 -11.52 10.24 -1.67
C ASN A 59 -10.96 10.35 -0.23
N TYR A 60 -10.51 11.52 0.23
CA TYR A 60 -9.88 11.67 1.56
C TYR A 60 -10.87 11.41 2.71
N ASP A 61 -12.13 11.80 2.54
CA ASP A 61 -13.22 11.50 3.46
C ASP A 61 -13.43 9.99 3.65
N ILE A 62 -13.13 9.20 2.61
CA ILE A 62 -13.18 7.74 2.70
C ILE A 62 -12.01 7.22 3.52
N TYR A 63 -10.81 7.76 3.34
CA TYR A 63 -9.64 7.29 4.08
C TYR A 63 -9.81 7.53 5.58
N ASP A 64 -10.38 8.67 5.97
CA ASP A 64 -10.71 8.96 7.37
C ASP A 64 -11.61 7.88 7.95
N HIS A 65 -12.71 7.56 7.27
CA HIS A 65 -13.61 6.52 7.74
C HIS A 65 -12.95 5.13 7.74
N LEU A 66 -12.07 4.87 6.78
CA LEU A 66 -11.38 3.59 6.70
C LEU A 66 -10.35 3.39 7.81
N THR A 67 -9.65 4.44 8.27
CA THR A 67 -8.67 4.33 9.37
C THR A 67 -9.33 3.95 10.70
N PHE A 68 -10.60 4.30 10.93
CA PHE A 68 -11.39 3.79 12.06
C PHE A 68 -11.78 2.31 11.92
N ILE A 69 -11.85 1.79 10.70
CA ILE A 69 -12.26 0.41 10.42
C ILE A 69 -11.06 -0.53 10.40
N MET A 70 -9.94 -0.13 9.84
CA MET A 70 -8.74 -0.96 9.73
C MET A 70 -7.52 -0.12 9.38
N TYR A 71 -6.31 -0.67 9.53
CA TYR A 71 -5.13 0.00 9.00
C TYR A 71 -5.22 0.07 7.49
N ILE A 72 -4.86 1.22 6.93
CA ILE A 72 -4.79 1.42 5.48
C ILE A 72 -3.39 1.83 5.07
N GLN A 73 -3.02 1.44 3.86
CA GLN A 73 -1.89 2.01 3.13
C GLN A 73 -2.34 2.47 1.75
N VAL A 74 -1.97 3.68 1.36
CA VAL A 74 -2.48 4.32 0.14
C VAL A 74 -1.31 4.68 -0.78
N GLU A 75 -1.38 4.23 -2.04
CA GLU A 75 -0.51 4.74 -3.12
C GLU A 75 -1.06 6.09 -3.60
N VAL A 76 -0.21 7.13 -3.57
CA VAL A 76 -0.55 8.48 -4.02
C VAL A 76 0.59 9.12 -4.80
N ARG A 77 0.26 10.20 -5.51
CA ARG A 77 1.27 11.07 -6.12
C ARG A 77 2.25 11.61 -5.06
N PRO A 78 3.57 11.66 -5.33
CA PRO A 78 4.56 12.19 -4.40
C PRO A 78 4.48 13.72 -4.28
N ASP A 79 3.45 14.23 -3.60
CA ASP A 79 3.23 15.66 -3.32
C ASP A 79 2.98 15.82 -1.80
N PRO A 80 3.71 16.69 -1.08
CA PRO A 80 3.50 16.91 0.36
C PRO A 80 2.06 17.26 0.72
N ARG A 81 1.36 17.99 -0.16
CA ARG A 81 -0.04 18.38 0.06
C ARG A 81 -0.98 17.19 0.02
N MET A 82 -0.58 16.10 -0.62
CA MET A 82 -1.28 14.82 -0.62
C MET A 82 -0.85 13.96 0.57
N ILE A 83 0.45 13.93 0.84
CA ILE A 83 1.03 13.02 1.83
C ILE A 83 0.69 13.44 3.26
N ASN A 84 0.84 14.73 3.60
CA ASN A 84 0.66 15.21 4.97
C ASN A 84 -0.69 14.87 5.59
N PRO A 85 -1.84 15.13 4.93
CA PRO A 85 -3.12 14.80 5.54
C PRO A 85 -3.29 13.29 5.77
N LEU A 86 -2.79 12.44 4.86
CA LEU A 86 -2.84 10.98 5.05
C LEU A 86 -2.04 10.56 6.29
N LEU A 87 -0.84 11.12 6.45
CA LEU A 87 0.00 10.85 7.61
C LEU A 87 -0.59 11.39 8.92
N GLU A 88 -1.33 12.51 8.88
CA GLU A 88 -2.09 13.05 10.03
C GLU A 88 -3.24 12.15 10.45
N MET A 89 -3.93 11.53 9.49
CA MET A 89 -5.02 10.58 9.74
C MET A 89 -4.54 9.20 10.19
N GLY A 90 -3.22 8.99 10.30
CA GLY A 90 -2.61 7.71 10.65
C GLY A 90 -2.62 6.69 9.51
N ALA A 91 -2.93 7.12 8.28
CA ALA A 91 -2.79 6.29 7.10
C ALA A 91 -1.32 6.09 6.76
N ARG A 92 -1.00 4.89 6.29
CA ARG A 92 0.32 4.60 5.73
C ARG A 92 0.37 5.09 4.29
N VAL A 93 1.49 5.67 3.87
CA VAL A 93 1.64 6.25 2.53
C VAL A 93 2.70 5.50 1.75
N VAL A 94 2.31 5.00 0.58
CA VAL A 94 3.19 4.28 -0.33
C VAL A 94 3.67 5.24 -1.42
N ILE A 95 4.99 5.41 -1.53
CA ILE A 95 5.64 6.33 -2.45
C ILE A 95 6.54 5.53 -3.38
N GLU A 96 6.42 5.75 -4.69
CA GLU A 96 7.31 5.14 -5.67
C GLU A 96 8.73 5.72 -5.57
N LEU A 97 9.73 4.83 -5.51
CA LEU A 97 11.14 5.20 -5.44
C LEU A 97 11.86 4.78 -6.74
N PRO A 98 12.77 5.62 -7.26
CA PRO A 98 13.19 6.91 -6.71
C PRO A 98 12.11 7.99 -6.86
N THR A 99 12.15 8.99 -5.98
CA THR A 99 11.25 10.15 -6.02
C THR A 99 12.06 11.43 -5.97
N GLU A 100 11.59 12.48 -6.63
CA GLU A 100 12.15 13.84 -6.54
C GLU A 100 11.78 14.52 -5.20
N LEU A 101 10.80 13.95 -4.49
CA LEU A 101 10.33 14.46 -3.21
C LEU A 101 11.36 14.23 -2.10
N ASP A 102 11.77 15.29 -1.40
CA ASP A 102 12.60 15.13 -0.21
C ASP A 102 11.80 14.47 0.92
N LEU A 103 12.05 13.18 1.17
CA LEU A 103 11.34 12.41 2.18
C LEU A 103 11.75 12.78 3.62
N LYS A 104 12.87 13.49 3.81
CA LYS A 104 13.33 13.89 5.15
C LYS A 104 12.36 14.84 5.84
N GLN A 105 11.57 15.59 5.07
CA GLN A 105 10.51 16.45 5.61
C GLN A 105 9.45 15.66 6.41
N PHE A 106 9.36 14.34 6.23
CA PHE A 106 8.42 13.46 6.93
C PHE A 106 9.10 12.60 8.00
N ALA A 107 10.32 12.92 8.45
CA ALA A 107 11.12 12.09 9.35
C ALA A 107 10.37 11.68 10.63
N GLU A 108 9.58 12.59 11.22
CA GLU A 108 8.79 12.32 12.43
C GLU A 108 7.71 11.23 12.22
N LYS A 109 7.19 11.13 11.00
CA LYS A 109 6.16 10.17 10.61
C LYS A 109 6.69 9.04 9.72
N LYS A 110 8.01 8.86 9.69
CA LYS A 110 8.71 7.84 8.88
C LYS A 110 8.10 6.44 8.98
N ARG A 111 7.61 6.05 10.17
CA ARG A 111 6.97 4.74 10.42
C ARG A 111 5.76 4.46 9.52
N LEU A 112 5.13 5.51 9.00
CA LEU A 112 3.99 5.44 8.10
C LEU A 112 4.39 5.50 6.62
N LEU A 113 5.67 5.68 6.29
CA LEU A 113 6.16 5.75 4.92
C LEU A 113 6.65 4.39 4.41
N ILE A 114 6.20 4.05 3.20
CA ILE A 114 6.56 2.81 2.50
C ILE A 114 7.15 3.16 1.14
N GLY A 115 8.37 2.71 0.89
CA GLY A 115 8.99 2.83 -0.43
C GLY A 115 8.54 1.71 -1.34
N LYS A 116 7.86 2.03 -2.45
CA LYS A 116 7.57 1.09 -3.52
C LYS A 116 8.73 1.07 -4.51
N ILE A 117 9.32 -0.10 -4.73
CA ILE A 117 10.51 -0.25 -5.57
C ILE A 117 10.36 -1.39 -6.58
N ALA A 118 11.03 -1.22 -7.72
CA ALA A 118 11.25 -2.28 -8.69
C ALA A 118 12.28 -3.33 -8.18
N PRO A 119 12.24 -4.57 -8.67
CA PRO A 119 13.17 -5.64 -8.27
C PRO A 119 14.67 -5.32 -8.41
N ASN A 120 15.03 -4.46 -9.36
CA ASN A 120 16.39 -4.06 -9.68
C ASN A 120 16.83 -2.75 -9.02
N TYR A 121 16.01 -2.14 -8.16
CA TYR A 121 16.33 -0.88 -7.50
C TYR A 121 17.57 -1.01 -6.58
N LYS A 122 18.51 -0.07 -6.71
CA LYS A 122 19.78 -0.03 -5.95
C LYS A 122 19.97 1.25 -5.12
N GLY A 123 19.00 2.16 -5.11
CA GLY A 123 19.10 3.42 -4.37
C GLY A 123 18.93 3.25 -2.86
N SER A 124 19.01 4.37 -2.13
CA SER A 124 18.81 4.40 -0.67
C SER A 124 17.35 4.12 -0.29
N LEU A 125 17.17 3.51 0.88
CA LEU A 125 15.89 3.23 1.52
C LEU A 125 15.83 3.82 2.92
N ASP A 126 16.75 4.73 3.25
CA ASP A 126 16.92 5.21 4.61
C ASP A 126 15.73 6.06 5.05
N ASP A 127 15.06 6.75 4.13
CA ASP A 127 13.96 7.67 4.47
C ASP A 127 12.58 7.00 4.59
N VAL A 128 12.47 5.69 4.29
CA VAL A 128 11.22 4.92 4.43
C VAL A 128 11.34 3.87 5.52
N PHE A 129 10.23 3.51 6.16
CA PHE A 129 10.25 2.49 7.20
C PHE A 129 10.15 1.08 6.61
N ASP A 130 9.13 0.85 5.80
CA ASP A 130 8.89 -0.43 5.13
C ASP A 130 9.08 -0.31 3.62
N VAL A 131 9.17 -1.46 2.95
CA VAL A 131 9.39 -1.53 1.50
C VAL A 131 8.31 -2.39 0.84
N TYR A 132 7.70 -1.89 -0.21
CA TYR A 132 6.82 -2.64 -1.10
C TYR A 132 7.56 -2.99 -2.39
N LEU A 133 7.79 -4.28 -2.62
CA LEU A 133 8.44 -4.77 -3.84
C LEU A 133 7.37 -5.06 -4.90
N ASP A 134 7.36 -4.27 -5.98
CA ASP A 134 6.42 -4.46 -7.09
C ASP A 134 6.94 -5.48 -8.10
N GLY A 135 6.99 -6.73 -7.64
CA GLY A 135 7.52 -7.87 -8.39
C GLY A 135 8.16 -8.89 -7.46
N GLU A 136 8.47 -10.07 -8.00
CA GLU A 136 9.15 -11.10 -7.22
C GLU A 136 10.66 -11.07 -7.44
N SER A 137 11.42 -10.90 -6.37
CA SER A 137 12.87 -11.16 -6.37
C SER A 137 13.30 -11.64 -4.99
N GLU A 138 13.54 -12.95 -4.86
CA GLU A 138 14.02 -13.53 -3.61
C GLU A 138 15.39 -13.00 -3.18
N PRO A 139 16.39 -12.84 -4.07
CA PRO A 139 17.64 -12.19 -3.71
C PRO A 139 17.41 -10.80 -3.11
N LYS A 140 16.48 -10.03 -3.69
CA LYS A 140 16.18 -8.69 -3.21
C LYS A 140 15.48 -8.70 -1.86
N VAL A 141 14.51 -9.60 -1.64
CA VAL A 141 13.84 -9.75 -0.33
C VAL A 141 14.88 -10.06 0.77
N LYS A 142 15.78 -11.01 0.53
CA LYS A 142 16.84 -11.36 1.49
C LYS A 142 17.79 -10.19 1.75
N GLU A 143 18.17 -9.45 0.71
CA GLU A 143 18.99 -8.23 0.85
C GLU A 143 18.30 -7.19 1.75
N LEU A 144 17.02 -6.91 1.51
CA LEU A 144 16.24 -5.93 2.27
C LEU A 144 16.05 -6.35 3.73
N GLN A 145 15.85 -7.65 3.99
CA GLN A 145 15.74 -8.19 5.34
C GLN A 145 17.05 -8.05 6.12
N LYS A 146 18.20 -8.26 5.47
CA LYS A 146 19.53 -7.99 6.07
C LYS A 146 19.73 -6.51 6.43
N LYS A 147 19.04 -5.61 5.73
CA LYS A 147 18.99 -4.17 6.04
C LYS A 147 17.91 -3.81 7.09
N ASN A 148 17.38 -4.79 7.82
CA ASN A 148 16.32 -4.64 8.82
C ASN A 148 15.03 -3.98 8.28
N LYS A 149 14.73 -4.10 6.99
CA LYS A 149 13.46 -3.63 6.41
C LYS A 149 12.39 -4.72 6.45
N ARG A 150 11.15 -4.34 6.78
CA ARG A 150 9.99 -5.21 6.56
C ARG A 150 9.57 -5.09 5.09
N VAL A 151 9.40 -6.23 4.44
CA VAL A 151 9.13 -6.30 3.00
C VAL A 151 7.71 -6.79 2.76
N LEU A 152 6.94 -5.98 2.02
CA LEU A 152 5.66 -6.32 1.43
C LEU A 152 5.88 -6.71 -0.04
N VAL A 153 5.19 -7.74 -0.52
CA VAL A 153 5.35 -8.21 -1.93
C VAL A 153 4.00 -8.34 -2.62
N ASN A 154 3.95 -8.01 -3.92
CA ASN A 154 2.76 -8.20 -4.75
C ASN A 154 2.54 -9.70 -5.02
N LYS A 155 1.38 -10.23 -4.66
CA LYS A 155 0.99 -11.63 -4.83
C LYS A 155 0.59 -11.86 -6.29
N ARG A 156 1.56 -12.08 -7.18
CA ARG A 156 1.33 -12.85 -8.41
C ARG A 156 1.70 -14.31 -8.13
N GLN A 157 1.03 -15.23 -8.81
CA GLN A 157 0.99 -16.67 -8.52
C GLN A 157 2.38 -17.28 -8.23
N ASN A 158 2.47 -18.17 -7.23
CA ASN A 158 3.63 -19.02 -6.84
C ASN A 158 4.60 -18.63 -5.71
N ALA A 159 4.19 -17.84 -4.72
CA ALA A 159 5.00 -17.69 -3.51
C ALA A 159 4.65 -18.69 -2.39
N LYS A 160 4.49 -20.02 -2.56
CA LYS A 160 4.04 -20.86 -1.42
C LYS A 160 4.99 -20.86 -0.18
N ASN A 161 6.28 -20.49 -0.29
CA ASN A 161 7.26 -20.70 0.80
C ASN A 161 8.08 -19.48 1.28
N LYS A 162 7.76 -18.23 0.92
CA LYS A 162 8.58 -17.05 1.30
C LYS A 162 8.15 -16.43 2.66
N LYS A 163 9.08 -16.32 3.63
CA LYS A 163 8.94 -15.55 4.88
C LYS A 163 9.06 -14.04 4.57
N VAL A 164 7.93 -13.40 4.31
CA VAL A 164 7.80 -11.94 4.08
C VAL A 164 6.86 -11.34 5.12
N PHE A 165 6.91 -10.03 5.35
CA PHE A 165 6.05 -9.39 6.35
C PHE A 165 4.58 -9.45 5.92
N ALA A 166 4.29 -9.02 4.69
CA ALA A 166 2.95 -9.04 4.13
C ALA A 166 2.93 -9.35 2.63
N ARG A 167 1.80 -9.87 2.15
CA ARG A 167 1.54 -10.13 0.73
C ARG A 167 0.32 -9.38 0.28
N ILE A 168 0.50 -8.56 -0.75
CA ILE A 168 -0.53 -7.67 -1.27
C ILE A 168 -1.16 -8.30 -2.51
N GLY A 169 -2.46 -8.57 -2.50
CA GLY A 169 -3.13 -9.25 -3.61
C GLY A 169 -4.59 -8.83 -3.77
N SER A 170 -5.16 -9.08 -4.95
CA SER A 170 -6.59 -8.85 -5.16
C SER A 170 -7.40 -9.73 -4.19
N PRO A 171 -8.41 -9.19 -3.50
CA PRO A 171 -9.22 -9.97 -2.60
C PRO A 171 -10.18 -10.91 -3.37
N GLU A 172 -10.35 -12.11 -2.84
CA GLU A 172 -11.41 -13.05 -3.21
C GLU A 172 -12.55 -12.85 -2.19
N ILE A 173 -13.62 -12.14 -2.58
CA ILE A 173 -14.78 -11.81 -1.74
C ILE A 173 -16.05 -12.33 -2.38
#